data_AF-P25761-F1
#
_entry.id   AF-P25761-F1
#
_cell.length_a   1.000
_cell.length_b   1.000
_cell.length_c   1.000
_cell.angle_alpha   90.00
_cell.angle_beta   90.00
_cell.angle_gamma   90.00
#
_symmetry.space_group_name_H-M   'P 1'
#
loop_
_entity.id
_entity.type
_entity.pdbx_description
1 polymer ?
#
loop_
_entity_poly.entity_id
_entity_poly.type
_entity_poly.pdbx_seq_one_letter_code
_entity_poly.pdbx_strand_id
1 'polypeptide(L)'
;MAAETASGYIQHHLQNLTYGQLPDGSWGFAHSAAEAKAMGFWAFHLDTLGWSVALGLIFLLIFRMAAKKATSGQPGGLQNFVEVMVDFVNGSVKDSFHGRSPVIAPLALTIFVWVFLMNAVDLIPVDWIPQLAILISGDPHIPFRAVSTTDPN
;
A
#
# COMPACT_ATOMS: atom_id res chain seq x y z
N MET A 1 -13.79 24.87 -11.41
CA MET A 1 -12.90 26.00 -11.77
C MET A 1 -11.51 25.94 -11.11
N ALA A 2 -11.28 25.23 -9.99
CA ALA A 2 -9.92 25.07 -9.43
C ALA A 2 -9.08 23.95 -10.10
N ALA A 3 -9.74 22.89 -10.61
CA ALA A 3 -9.09 21.73 -11.21
C ALA A 3 -8.27 22.01 -12.49
N GLU A 4 -8.47 23.16 -13.15
CA GLU A 4 -7.78 23.48 -14.42
C GLU A 4 -6.44 24.20 -14.24
N THR A 5 -6.07 24.56 -13.00
CA THR A 5 -4.76 25.16 -12.72
C THR A 5 -3.76 24.10 -12.32
N ALA A 6 -2.48 24.24 -12.69
CA ALA A 6 -1.43 23.31 -12.26
C ALA A 6 -1.38 23.12 -10.73
N SER A 7 -1.65 24.19 -9.97
CA SER A 7 -1.76 24.12 -8.50
C SER A 7 -2.95 23.27 -8.05
N GLY A 8 -4.12 23.43 -8.67
CA GLY A 8 -5.31 22.63 -8.37
C GLY A 8 -5.13 21.15 -8.73
N TYR A 9 -4.46 20.86 -9.84
CA TYR A 9 -4.08 19.49 -10.22
C TYR A 9 -3.20 18.83 -9.15
N ILE A 10 -2.16 19.54 -8.70
CA ILE A 10 -1.25 19.05 -7.65
C ILE A 10 -2.02 18.83 -6.36
N GLN A 11 -2.86 19.78 -5.93
CA GLN A 11 -3.65 19.63 -4.70
C GLN A 11 -4.65 18.48 -4.77
N HIS A 12 -5.25 18.22 -5.93
CA HIS A 12 -6.17 17.09 -6.14
C HIS A 12 -5.44 15.74 -5.99
N HIS A 13 -4.22 15.62 -6.52
CA HIS A 13 -3.40 14.41 -6.41
C HIS A 13 -2.75 14.20 -5.02
N LEU A 14 -2.80 15.21 -4.16
CA LEU A 14 -2.31 15.13 -2.78
C LEU A 14 -3.42 14.78 -1.78
N GLN A 15 -4.67 14.65 -2.23
CA GLN A 15 -5.79 14.28 -1.38
C GLN A 15 -5.99 12.76 -1.37
N ASN A 16 -6.27 12.23 -0.18
CA ASN A 16 -6.62 10.83 0.01
C ASN A 16 -8.14 10.64 -0.07
N LEU A 17 -8.57 9.43 -0.41
CA LEU A 17 -9.97 9.03 -0.30
C LEU A 17 -10.34 8.83 1.18
N THR A 18 -10.83 9.89 1.82
CA THR A 18 -11.16 9.87 3.25
C THR A 18 -12.64 9.56 3.48
N TYR A 19 -12.92 8.58 4.34
CA TYR A 19 -14.25 8.29 4.86
C TYR A 19 -14.29 8.53 6.37
N GLY A 20 -15.29 9.28 6.84
CA GLY A 20 -15.37 9.63 8.25
C GLY A 20 -16.66 10.32 8.61
N GLN A 21 -16.73 10.78 9.86
CA GLN A 21 -17.88 11.51 10.37
C GLN A 21 -17.76 13.00 10.02
N LEU A 22 -18.66 13.51 9.20
CA LEU A 22 -18.76 14.93 8.88
C LEU A 22 -19.19 15.75 10.13
N PRO A 23 -18.95 17.07 10.16
CA PRO A 23 -19.31 17.92 11.30
C PRO A 23 -20.81 17.92 11.66
N ASP A 24 -21.68 17.52 10.74
CA ASP A 24 -23.12 17.35 10.95
C ASP A 24 -23.49 16.03 11.64
N GLY A 25 -22.51 15.17 11.92
CA GLY A 25 -22.66 13.86 12.54
C GLY A 25 -22.96 12.73 11.54
N SER A 26 -23.17 13.04 10.26
CA SER A 26 -23.36 12.05 9.21
C SER A 26 -22.04 11.38 8.84
N TRP A 27 -22.09 10.14 8.35
CA TRP A 27 -20.93 9.45 7.83
C TRP A 27 -20.91 9.54 6.32
N GLY A 28 -19.76 9.88 5.75
CA GLY A 28 -19.62 10.06 4.31
C GLY A 28 -18.17 10.18 3.85
N PHE A 29 -18.01 10.36 2.54
CA PHE A 29 -16.73 10.64 1.92
C PHE A 29 -16.44 12.14 1.97
N ALA A 30 -15.19 12.50 2.23
CA ALA A 30 -14.72 13.87 2.11
C ALA A 30 -14.50 14.21 0.64
N HIS A 31 -15.09 15.30 0.17
CA HIS A 31 -14.89 15.82 -1.19
C HIS A 31 -13.84 16.93 -1.24
N SER A 32 -13.27 17.30 -0.09
CA SER A 32 -12.18 18.26 0.00
C SER A 32 -11.25 17.96 1.18
N ALA A 33 -10.00 18.44 1.08
CA ALA A 33 -9.04 18.38 2.19
C ALA A 33 -9.57 19.05 3.48
N ALA A 34 -10.44 20.06 3.36
CA ALA A 34 -11.04 20.73 4.51
C ALA A 34 -12.06 19.84 5.22
N GLU A 35 -12.90 19.12 4.45
CA GLU A 35 -13.85 18.13 5.00
C GLU A 35 -13.11 16.96 5.64
N ALA A 36 -12.09 16.41 4.97
CA ALA A 36 -11.27 15.33 5.51
C ALA A 36 -10.62 15.72 6.85
N LYS A 37 -10.12 16.96 6.96
CA LYS A 37 -9.58 17.50 8.21
C LYS A 37 -10.65 17.71 9.28
N ALA A 38 -11.86 18.11 8.88
CA ALA A 38 -12.98 18.34 9.79
C ALA A 38 -13.54 17.03 10.40
N MET A 39 -13.34 15.88 9.74
CA MET A 39 -13.71 14.56 10.27
C MET A 39 -12.89 14.14 11.50
N GLY A 40 -11.77 14.82 11.78
CA GLY A 40 -10.98 14.61 12.99
C GLY A 40 -10.36 13.21 13.07
N PHE A 41 -10.35 12.62 14.28
CA PHE A 41 -9.75 11.30 14.54
C PHE A 41 -10.43 10.15 13.79
N TRP A 42 -11.69 10.31 13.41
CA TRP A 42 -12.49 9.28 12.71
C TRP A 42 -12.41 9.39 11.18
N ALA A 43 -11.36 10.03 10.67
CA ALA A 43 -11.04 10.11 9.25
C ALA A 43 -10.22 8.89 8.82
N PHE A 44 -10.83 7.95 8.10
CA PHE A 44 -10.15 6.76 7.56
C PHE A 44 -9.71 7.01 6.12
N HIS A 45 -8.42 6.86 5.84
CA HIS A 45 -7.86 6.94 4.48
C HIS A 45 -8.05 5.59 3.78
N LEU A 46 -9.15 5.46 3.04
CA LEU A 46 -9.58 4.19 2.45
C LEU A 46 -8.68 3.74 1.30
N ASP A 47 -8.10 4.67 0.55
CA ASP A 47 -7.12 4.38 -0.48
C ASP A 47 -5.83 3.79 0.12
N THR A 48 -5.27 4.43 1.15
CA THR A 48 -4.11 3.93 1.88
C THR A 48 -4.36 2.57 2.52
N LEU A 49 -5.47 2.44 3.25
CA LEU A 49 -5.84 1.17 3.91
C LEU A 49 -6.10 0.07 2.86
N GLY A 50 -6.83 0.40 1.79
CA GLY A 50 -7.16 -0.53 0.72
C GLY A 50 -5.91 -1.05 0.02
N TRP A 51 -5.00 -0.17 -0.39
CA TRP A 51 -3.75 -0.57 -1.04
C TRP A 51 -2.80 -1.31 -0.12
N SER A 52 -2.66 -0.86 1.12
CA SER A 52 -1.81 -1.53 2.12
C SER A 52 -2.26 -2.98 2.33
N VAL A 53 -3.56 -3.20 2.54
CA VAL A 53 -4.14 -4.54 2.69
C VAL A 53 -4.04 -5.35 1.40
N ALA A 54 -4.36 -4.76 0.24
CA ALA A 54 -4.29 -5.45 -1.04
C ALA A 54 -2.86 -5.93 -1.35
N LEU A 55 -1.86 -5.08 -1.15
CA LEU A 55 -0.45 -5.44 -1.34
C LEU A 55 0.02 -6.48 -0.32
N GLY A 56 -0.44 -6.39 0.94
CA GLY A 56 -0.19 -7.40 1.96
C GLY A 56 -0.77 -8.76 1.57
N LEU A 57 -1.99 -8.80 1.03
CA LEU A 57 -2.61 -10.01 0.50
C LEU A 57 -1.86 -10.55 -0.72
N ILE A 58 -1.45 -9.69 -1.66
CA ILE A 58 -0.64 -10.09 -2.83
C ILE A 58 0.66 -10.74 -2.39
N PHE A 59 1.38 -10.13 -1.44
CA PHE A 59 2.58 -10.70 -0.83
C PHE A 59 2.31 -12.10 -0.26
N LEU A 60 1.30 -12.23 0.60
CA LEU A 60 0.95 -13.50 1.23
C LEU A 60 0.58 -14.57 0.18
N LEU A 61 -0.13 -14.19 -0.87
CA LEU A 61 -0.49 -15.09 -1.96
C LEU A 61 0.73 -15.56 -2.75
N ILE A 62 1.63 -14.64 -3.14
CA ILE A 62 2.87 -14.96 -3.87
C ILE A 62 3.76 -15.90 -3.04
N PHE A 63 4.02 -15.56 -1.78
CA PHE A 63 4.86 -16.37 -0.91
C PHE A 63 4.20 -17.71 -0.58
N ARG A 64 2.87 -17.76 -0.42
CA ARG A 64 2.13 -19.02 -0.26
C ARG A 64 2.20 -19.89 -1.52
N MET A 65 2.14 -19.29 -2.71
CA MET A 65 2.27 -20.02 -3.98
C MET A 65 3.67 -20.62 -4.15
N ALA A 66 4.72 -19.86 -3.83
CA ALA A 66 6.09 -20.36 -3.84
C ALA A 66 6.30 -21.47 -2.79
N ALA A 67 5.85 -21.25 -1.55
CA ALA A 67 5.99 -22.24 -0.48
C ALA A 67 5.25 -23.56 -0.78
N LYS A 68 4.06 -23.50 -1.38
CA LYS A 68 3.31 -24.70 -1.77
C LYS A 68 3.93 -25.48 -2.94
N LYS A 69 4.69 -24.81 -3.79
CA LYS A 69 5.35 -25.40 -4.98
C LYS A 69 6.84 -25.64 -4.77
N ALA A 70 7.35 -25.44 -3.55
CA ALA A 70 8.76 -25.59 -3.24
C ALA A 70 9.18 -27.05 -3.47
N THR A 71 10.21 -27.23 -4.29
CA THR A 71 10.81 -28.55 -4.57
C THR A 71 12.27 -28.55 -4.13
N SER A 72 12.80 -29.71 -3.69
CA SER A 72 14.21 -29.86 -3.33
C SER A 72 15.15 -30.04 -4.53
N GLY A 73 14.58 -30.18 -5.73
CA GLY A 73 15.32 -30.32 -6.99
C GLY A 73 15.70 -28.97 -7.57
N GLN A 74 15.60 -28.85 -8.90
CA GLN A 74 15.82 -27.56 -9.57
C GLN A 74 14.63 -26.62 -9.30
N PRO A 75 14.83 -25.48 -8.62
CA PRO A 75 13.75 -24.56 -8.30
C PRO A 75 13.21 -23.90 -9.57
N GLY A 76 11.88 -23.73 -9.63
CA GLY A 76 11.26 -22.87 -10.64
C GLY A 76 11.59 -21.40 -10.40
N GLY A 77 11.38 -20.52 -11.39
CA GLY A 77 11.75 -19.09 -11.29
C GLY A 77 11.14 -18.36 -10.08
N LEU A 78 9.86 -18.62 -9.77
CA LEU A 78 9.20 -18.03 -8.59
C LEU A 78 9.80 -18.52 -7.27
N GLN A 79 10.13 -19.81 -7.18
CA GLN A 79 10.75 -20.40 -6.01
C GLN A 79 12.13 -19.77 -5.77
N ASN A 80 12.97 -19.70 -6.80
CA ASN A 80 14.29 -19.09 -6.72
C ASN A 80 14.22 -17.62 -6.29
N PHE A 81 13.26 -16.84 -6.83
CA PHE A 81 13.07 -15.45 -6.40
C PHE A 81 12.73 -15.33 -4.91
N VAL A 82 11.80 -16.16 -4.42
CA VAL A 82 11.41 -16.16 -3.01
C VAL A 82 12.54 -16.62 -2.10
N GLU A 83 13.31 -17.64 -2.51
CA GLU A 83 14.48 -18.13 -1.76
C GLU A 83 15.55 -17.03 -1.62
N VAL A 84 15.89 -16.33 -2.71
CA VAL A 84 16.83 -15.22 -2.67
C VAL A 84 16.38 -14.12 -1.71
N MET A 85 15.08 -13.78 -1.70
CA MET A 85 14.52 -12.79 -0.77
C MET A 85 14.59 -13.27 0.69
N VAL A 86 14.24 -14.53 0.95
CA VAL A 86 14.29 -15.12 2.30
C VAL A 86 15.73 -15.18 2.81
N ASP A 87 16.68 -15.61 1.99
CA ASP A 87 18.09 -15.70 2.35
C ASP A 87 18.70 -14.31 2.60
N PHE A 88 18.37 -13.33 1.77
CA PHE A 88 18.78 -11.94 1.96
C PHE A 88 18.33 -11.40 3.33
N VAL A 89 17.04 -11.53 3.65
CA VAL A 89 16.49 -11.07 4.92
C VAL A 89 17.07 -11.86 6.10
N ASN A 90 17.22 -13.18 5.97
CA ASN A 90 17.79 -14.01 7.02
C ASN A 90 19.25 -13.65 7.30
N GLY A 91 20.04 -13.33 6.27
CA GLY A 91 21.40 -12.81 6.40
C GLY A 91 21.41 -11.49 7.19
N SER A 92 20.61 -10.50 6.75
CA SER A 92 20.51 -9.21 7.44
C SER A 92 20.09 -9.33 8.91
N VAL A 93 19.15 -10.24 9.22
CA VAL A 93 18.71 -10.52 10.59
C VAL A 93 19.82 -11.15 11.43
N LYS A 94 20.56 -12.12 10.88
CA LYS A 94 21.66 -12.80 11.60
C LYS A 94 22.82 -11.85 11.91
N ASP A 95 23.11 -10.92 11.01
CA ASP A 95 24.17 -9.92 11.22
C ASP A 95 23.76 -8.90 12.31
N SER A 96 22.46 -8.60 12.43
CA SER A 96 21.95 -7.57 13.35
C SER A 96 21.54 -8.12 14.72
N PHE A 97 21.03 -9.35 14.78
CA PHE A 97 20.42 -9.94 15.97
C PHE A 97 20.98 -11.34 16.24
N HIS A 98 21.70 -11.46 17.36
CA HIS A 98 22.39 -12.69 17.75
C HIS A 98 21.57 -13.59 18.71
N GLY A 99 20.33 -13.21 19.03
CA GLY A 99 19.45 -13.99 19.89
C GLY A 99 18.70 -15.10 19.15
N ARG A 100 18.17 -16.07 19.89
CA ARG A 100 17.25 -17.09 19.33
C ARG A 100 15.81 -16.59 19.46
N SER A 101 15.24 -16.11 18.37
CA SER A 101 13.80 -15.82 18.30
C SER A 101 13.23 -16.31 16.96
N PRO A 102 12.21 -17.19 16.97
CA PRO A 102 11.58 -17.67 15.74
C PRO A 102 10.71 -16.61 15.04
N VAL A 103 10.48 -15.45 15.68
CA VAL A 103 9.58 -14.40 15.18
C VAL A 103 10.33 -13.31 14.40
N ILE A 104 11.61 -13.08 14.70
CA ILE A 104 12.36 -11.94 14.13
C ILE A 104 12.55 -12.11 12.62
N ALA A 105 12.98 -13.29 12.17
CA ALA A 105 13.18 -13.56 10.75
C ALA A 105 11.88 -13.41 9.90
N PRO A 106 10.75 -14.04 10.25
CA PRO A 106 9.51 -13.85 9.48
C PRO A 106 8.98 -12.43 9.57
N LEU A 107 9.09 -11.74 10.71
CA LEU A 107 8.67 -10.34 10.83
C LEU A 107 9.49 -9.42 9.93
N ALA A 108 10.82 -9.58 9.93
CA ALA A 108 11.71 -8.82 9.05
C ALA A 108 11.36 -9.05 7.57
N LEU A 109 11.05 -10.30 7.19
CA LEU A 109 10.63 -10.64 5.83
C LEU A 109 9.32 -9.93 5.46
N THR A 110 8.33 -9.96 6.35
CA THR A 110 7.06 -9.27 6.11
C THR A 110 7.25 -7.77 5.95
N ILE A 111 8.03 -7.13 6.82
CA ILE A 111 8.27 -5.68 6.76
C ILE A 111 9.01 -5.32 5.47
N PHE A 112 10.10 -6.03 5.16
CA PHE A 112 10.91 -5.76 3.98
C PHE A 112 10.08 -5.87 2.69
N VAL A 113 9.42 -7.00 2.48
CA VAL A 113 8.68 -7.24 1.23
C VAL A 113 7.46 -6.34 1.15
N TRP A 114 6.73 -6.13 2.25
CA TRP A 114 5.54 -5.30 2.23
C TRP A 114 5.86 -3.83 1.98
N VAL A 115 6.88 -3.27 2.64
CA VAL A 115 7.36 -1.90 2.38
C VAL A 115 7.92 -1.77 0.97
N PHE A 116 8.68 -2.76 0.49
CA PHE A 116 9.15 -2.78 -0.89
C PHE A 116 8.00 -2.75 -1.89
N LEU A 117 6.94 -3.55 -1.68
CA LEU A 117 5.76 -3.55 -2.55
C LEU A 117 5.01 -2.22 -2.52
N MET A 118 4.83 -1.62 -1.35
CA MET A 118 4.19 -0.29 -1.23
C MET A 118 4.98 0.77 -2.00
N ASN A 119 6.31 0.73 -1.92
CA ASN A 119 7.18 1.64 -2.68
C ASN A 119 7.25 1.27 -4.17
N ALA A 120 7.12 0.00 -4.53
CA ALA A 120 7.11 -0.42 -5.94
C ALA A 120 5.88 0.09 -6.69
N VAL A 121 4.76 0.36 -6.00
CA VAL A 121 3.59 1.02 -6.59
C VAL A 121 3.93 2.44 -7.08
N ASP A 122 4.90 3.12 -6.48
CA ASP A 122 5.36 4.46 -6.91
C ASP A 122 6.07 4.45 -8.28
N LEU A 123 6.55 3.27 -8.73
CA LEU A 123 7.10 3.11 -10.07
C LEU A 123 6.01 3.04 -11.16
N ILE A 124 4.76 2.79 -10.77
CA ILE A 124 3.62 2.81 -11.69
C ILE A 124 3.28 4.28 -11.96
N PRO A 125 3.05 4.69 -13.22
CA PRO A 125 2.67 6.06 -13.54
C PRO A 125 1.50 6.54 -12.67
N VAL A 126 1.69 7.69 -12.01
CA VAL A 126 0.76 8.22 -11.00
C VAL A 126 -0.67 8.38 -11.52
N ASP A 127 -0.87 8.52 -12.82
CA ASP A 127 -2.19 8.69 -13.43
C ASP A 127 -2.91 7.36 -13.72
N TRP A 128 -2.20 6.24 -13.85
CA TRP A 128 -2.81 4.97 -14.25
C TRP A 128 -3.75 4.42 -13.18
N ILE A 129 -3.34 4.54 -11.91
CA ILE A 129 -4.12 4.00 -10.80
C ILE A 129 -5.36 4.87 -10.51
N PRO A 130 -5.26 6.21 -10.44
CA PRO A 130 -6.43 7.09 -10.38
C PRO A 130 -7.36 6.94 -11.58
N GLN A 131 -6.84 6.77 -12.80
CA GLN A 131 -7.69 6.51 -13.98
C GLN A 131 -8.47 5.19 -13.84
N LEU A 132 -7.83 4.13 -13.32
CA LEU A 132 -8.51 2.88 -13.02
C LEU A 132 -9.57 3.07 -11.91
N ALA A 133 -9.25 3.87 -10.89
CA ALA A 133 -10.19 4.20 -9.81
C ALA A 133 -11.40 4.97 -10.34
N ILE A 134 -11.19 5.99 -11.20
CA ILE A 134 -12.25 6.75 -11.88
C ILE A 134 -13.12 5.84 -12.74
N LEU A 135 -12.51 4.89 -13.48
CA LEU A 135 -13.24 3.93 -14.30
C LEU A 135 -14.12 3.00 -13.47
N ILE A 136 -13.65 2.56 -12.30
CA ILE A 136 -14.39 1.65 -11.42
C ILE A 136 -15.48 2.41 -10.64
N SER A 137 -15.20 3.63 -10.19
CA SER A 137 -16.12 4.41 -9.36
C SER A 137 -17.16 5.17 -10.18
N GLY A 138 -16.86 5.49 -11.44
CA GLY A 138 -17.68 6.36 -12.29
C GLY A 138 -17.62 7.85 -11.92
N ASP A 139 -16.82 8.25 -10.92
CA ASP A 139 -16.67 9.64 -10.50
C ASP A 139 -15.33 10.21 -11.03
N PRO A 140 -15.37 11.20 -11.93
CA PRO A 140 -14.17 11.83 -12.53
C PRO A 140 -13.26 12.55 -11.54
N HIS A 141 -13.74 12.83 -10.32
CA HIS A 141 -13.06 13.71 -9.38
C HIS A 141 -12.61 13.03 -8.08
N ILE A 142 -12.60 11.70 -8.02
CA ILE A 142 -12.16 11.00 -6.82
C ILE A 142 -10.70 11.35 -6.48
N PRO A 143 -10.43 11.91 -5.28
CA PRO A 143 -9.07 12.02 -4.78
C PRO A 143 -8.59 10.61 -4.43
N PHE A 144 -7.58 10.12 -5.15
CA PHE A 144 -7.09 8.75 -4.97
C PHE A 144 -5.57 8.72 -4.95
N ARG A 145 -5.01 8.23 -3.84
CA ARG A 145 -3.58 8.04 -3.69
C ARG A 145 -3.23 6.58 -3.47
N ALA A 146 -2.52 5.99 -4.43
CA ALA A 146 -2.22 4.56 -4.40
C ALA A 146 -1.03 4.19 -3.49
N VAL A 147 -0.12 5.13 -3.26
CA VAL A 147 1.15 4.87 -2.56
C VAL A 147 0.94 5.00 -1.05
N SER A 148 0.65 3.88 -0.40
CA SER A 148 0.31 3.85 1.03
C SER A 148 1.45 4.32 1.97
N THR A 149 2.72 4.22 1.57
CA THR A 149 3.87 4.69 2.37
C THR A 149 4.01 6.20 2.44
N THR A 150 3.23 6.94 1.64
CA THR A 150 3.25 8.40 1.62
C THR A 150 2.17 9.05 2.49
N ASP A 151 1.35 8.21 3.14
CA ASP A 151 0.41 8.59 4.17
C ASP A 151 1.10 8.48 5.55
N PRO A 152 1.07 9.52 6.39
CA PRO A 152 1.65 9.46 7.72
C PRO A 152 0.84 8.64 8.74
N ASN A 153 -0.39 8.23 8.41
CA ASN A 153 -1.28 7.44 9.28
C ASN A 153 -1.03 5.94 9.17
#